data_AF-A0A6J4C198-F1
#
_entry.id   AF-A0A6J4C198-F1
#
_cell.length_a   1.000
_cell.length_b   1.000
_cell.length_c   1.000
_cell.angle_alpha   90.00
_cell.angle_beta   90.00
_cell.angle_gamma   90.00
#
_symmetry.space_group_name_H-M   'P 1'
#
loop_
_entity.id
_entity.type
_entity.pdbx_description
1 polymer ?
#
loop_
_entity_poly.entity_id
_entity_poly.type
_entity_poly.pdbx_seq_one_letter_code
_entity_poly.pdbx_strand_id
1 'polypeptide(L)'
;MAFGGTVSGLSCEPILRELGTGGPGRLVIAHLGNGASITAVRDGRSIDTSMDLTPSGSVTMATRTGDIEPGVLLFLLREKGLTVEALATTIDHASGMTGIRRVW
;
A
#
# COMPACT_ATOMS: atom_id res chain seq x y z
N MET A 1 -21.40 11.50 3.96
CA MET A 1 -20.65 10.31 3.53
C MET A 1 -19.29 10.82 3.08
N ALA A 2 -18.27 10.73 3.94
CA ALA A 2 -16.93 11.25 3.65
C ALA A 2 -15.98 10.07 3.70
N PHE A 3 -15.81 9.40 2.56
CA PHE A 3 -14.71 8.48 2.35
C PHE A 3 -13.52 9.36 1.99
N GLY A 4 -12.53 9.44 2.87
CA GLY A 4 -11.28 10.14 2.56
C GLY A 4 -10.71 9.56 1.26
N GLY A 5 -10.43 10.42 0.29
CA GLY A 5 -10.13 10.08 -1.10
C GLY A 5 -8.79 9.37 -1.33
N THR A 6 -8.48 8.34 -0.55
CA THR A 6 -7.37 7.42 -0.83
C THR A 6 -7.91 6.20 -1.59
N VAL A 7 -7.09 5.64 -2.48
CA VAL A 7 -7.44 4.49 -3.34
C VAL A 7 -8.07 3.33 -2.57
N SER A 8 -7.65 3.10 -1.32
CA SER A 8 -8.16 2.00 -0.48
C SER A 8 -9.57 2.25 0.08
N GLY A 9 -10.02 3.50 0.20
CA GLY A 9 -11.37 3.84 0.67
C GLY A 9 -12.46 3.35 -0.28
N LEU A 10 -12.20 3.37 -1.59
CA LEU A 10 -13.11 2.86 -2.63
C LEU A 10 -13.18 1.32 -2.66
N SER A 11 -12.06 0.65 -2.36
CA SER A 11 -11.98 -0.82 -2.36
C SER A 11 -12.73 -1.47 -1.19
N CYS A 12 -12.94 -0.74 -0.08
CA CYS A 12 -13.62 -1.27 1.10
C CYS A 12 -15.15 -1.12 1.06
N GLU A 13 -15.67 -0.25 0.19
CA GLU A 13 -17.10 0.09 0.13
C GLU A 13 -18.02 -1.12 -0.14
N PRO A 14 -17.69 -2.06 -1.06
CA PRO A 14 -18.53 -3.24 -1.29
C PRO A 14 -18.61 -4.17 -0.07
N ILE A 15 -17.49 -4.36 0.63
CA ILE A 15 -17.40 -5.22 1.83
C ILE A 15 -18.24 -4.64 2.96
N LEU A 16 -18.17 -3.31 3.15
CA LEU A 16 -18.98 -2.63 4.16
C LEU A 16 -20.48 -2.65 3.82
N ARG A 17 -20.83 -2.63 2.54
CA ARG A 17 -22.22 -2.77 2.07
C ARG A 17 -22.78 -4.17 2.33
N GLU A 18 -21.99 -5.22 2.12
CA GLU A 18 -22.41 -6.59 2.43
C GLU A 18 -22.56 -6.85 3.93
N LEU A 19 -21.64 -6.31 4.74
CA LEU A 19 -21.70 -6.45 6.21
C LEU A 19 -22.92 -5.74 6.82
N GLY A 20 -23.46 -4.73 6.13
CA GLY A 20 -24.66 -4.01 6.56
C GLY A 20 -24.51 -3.31 7.92
N THR A 21 -25.64 -2.87 8.48
CA THR A 21 -25.69 -2.17 9.77
C THR A 21 -25.55 -3.09 11.00
N GLY A 22 -25.51 -4.41 10.79
CA GLY A 22 -25.28 -5.42 11.83
C GLY A 22 -23.84 -5.90 11.93
N GLY A 23 -22.94 -5.36 11.10
CA GLY A 23 -21.53 -5.73 11.11
C GLY A 23 -20.79 -5.29 12.38
N PRO A 24 -19.58 -5.81 12.62
CA PRO A 24 -18.77 -5.43 13.78
C PRO A 24 -18.49 -3.93 13.79
N GLY A 25 -18.67 -3.26 14.94
CA GLY A 25 -18.38 -1.83 15.10
C GLY A 25 -16.91 -1.46 14.92
N ARG A 26 -15.99 -2.45 14.90
CA ARG A 26 -14.57 -2.29 14.60
C ARG A 26 -14.10 -3.41 13.69
N LEU A 27 -13.47 -3.05 12.58
CA LEU A 27 -13.03 -3.96 11.52
C LEU A 27 -11.63 -3.56 11.04
N VAL A 28 -10.86 -4.55 10.64
CA VAL A 28 -9.63 -4.36 9.85
C VAL A 28 -9.81 -5.11 8.55
N ILE A 29 -9.67 -4.39 7.43
CA ILE A 29 -9.83 -4.94 6.08
C ILE A 29 -8.45 -5.00 5.44
N ALA A 30 -8.00 -6.19 5.06
CA ALA A 30 -6.78 -6.37 4.27
C ALA A 30 -7.14 -6.65 2.81
N HIS A 31 -6.85 -5.71 1.93
CA HIS A 31 -6.92 -5.92 0.48
C HIS A 31 -5.57 -6.45 0.01
N LEU A 32 -5.53 -7.71 -0.43
CA LEU A 32 -4.31 -8.39 -0.86
C LEU A 32 -4.43 -8.77 -2.34
N GLY A 33 -3.92 -7.90 -3.21
CA GLY A 33 -3.87 -8.12 -4.66
C GLY A 33 -2.53 -7.71 -5.25
N ASN A 34 -2.52 -7.30 -6.53
CA ASN A 34 -1.31 -6.75 -7.15
C ASN A 34 -0.82 -5.49 -6.44
N GLY A 35 -1.75 -4.72 -5.87
CA GLY A 35 -1.50 -3.76 -4.79
C GLY A 35 -2.08 -4.28 -3.47
N ALA A 36 -1.43 -3.98 -2.36
CA ALA A 36 -1.85 -4.41 -1.03
C ALA A 36 -2.11 -3.21 -0.11
N SER A 37 -3.16 -3.28 0.71
CA SER A 37 -3.42 -2.29 1.75
C SER A 37 -4.21 -2.86 2.91
N ILE A 38 -4.05 -2.23 4.07
CA ILE A 38 -4.78 -2.50 5.30
C ILE A 38 -5.56 -1.24 5.67
N THR A 39 -6.87 -1.38 5.89
CA THR A 39 -7.77 -0.29 6.27
C THR A 39 -8.42 -0.58 7.61
N ALA A 40 -8.32 0.34 8.56
CA ALA A 40 -9.06 0.28 9.82
C ALA A 40 -10.42 0.98 9.66
N VAL A 41 -11.48 0.29 10.06
CA VAL A 41 -12.86 0.77 9.96
C VAL A 41 -13.50 0.77 11.34
N ARG A 42 -14.23 1.84 11.65
CA ARG A 42 -15.08 1.97 12.85
C ARG A 42 -16.47 2.40 12.44
N ASP A 43 -17.48 1.65 12.88
CA ASP A 43 -18.90 1.92 12.64
C ASP A 43 -19.21 2.17 11.15
N GLY A 44 -18.67 1.31 10.28
CA GLY A 44 -18.83 1.40 8.83
C GLY A 44 -18.06 2.55 8.15
N ARG A 45 -17.17 3.25 8.87
CA ARG A 45 -16.36 4.36 8.33
C ARG A 45 -14.88 4.04 8.44
N SER A 46 -14.15 4.21 7.34
CA SER A 46 -12.69 4.14 7.36
C SER A 46 -12.14 5.26 8.26
N ILE A 47 -11.28 4.89 9.20
CA ILE A 47 -10.60 5.82 10.13
C ILE A 47 -9.11 5.91 9.86
N ASP A 48 -8.52 4.90 9.21
CA ASP A 48 -7.10 4.87 8.86
C ASP A 48 -6.83 3.87 7.72
N THR A 49 -5.77 4.11 6.96
CA THR A 49 -5.31 3.22 5.90
C THR A 49 -3.79 3.22 5.84
N SER A 50 -3.22 2.05 5.60
CA SER A 50 -1.78 1.87 5.46
C SER A 50 -1.19 2.55 4.21
N MET A 51 -1.98 2.82 3.16
CA MET A 51 -1.50 3.56 1.98
C MET A 51 -1.42 5.06 2.29
N ASP A 52 -0.26 5.64 2.00
CA ASP A 52 0.01 7.07 2.15
C ASP A 52 -0.41 7.87 0.90
N LEU A 53 0.30 8.96 0.61
CA LEU A 53 0.10 9.82 -0.56
C LEU A 53 0.20 9.06 -1.90
N THR A 54 0.96 7.97 -1.94
CA THR A 54 1.09 7.08 -3.11
C THR A 54 0.83 5.63 -2.73
N PRO A 55 0.42 4.78 -3.68
CA PRO A 55 0.26 3.34 -3.43
C PRO A 55 1.58 2.58 -3.23
N SER A 56 2.73 3.29 -3.18
CA SER A 56 4.06 2.68 -3.15
C SER A 56 4.62 2.54 -1.75
N GLY A 57 4.15 3.34 -0.79
CA GLY A 57 4.34 3.11 0.65
C GLY A 57 3.32 2.09 1.17
N SER A 58 3.58 1.51 2.36
CA SER A 58 2.84 0.43 3.03
C SER A 58 3.46 -0.97 2.88
N VAL A 59 2.62 -2.02 2.91
CA VAL A 59 2.99 -3.42 2.81
C VAL A 59 3.65 -3.70 1.46
N THR A 60 4.65 -4.58 1.48
CA THR A 60 5.30 -5.09 0.28
C THR A 60 4.28 -5.69 -0.69
N MET A 61 4.38 -5.34 -1.98
CA MET A 61 3.43 -5.77 -3.01
C MET A 61 4.11 -6.65 -4.06
N ALA A 62 3.41 -6.98 -5.16
CA ALA A 62 3.93 -7.88 -6.19
C ALA A 62 5.20 -7.33 -6.87
N THR A 63 5.21 -6.04 -7.21
CA THR A 63 6.32 -5.35 -7.90
C THR A 63 6.80 -4.09 -7.20
N ARG A 64 6.10 -3.65 -6.14
CA ARG A 64 6.41 -2.43 -5.40
C ARG A 64 7.14 -2.73 -4.11
N THR A 65 8.03 -1.82 -3.69
CA THR A 65 8.79 -1.95 -2.43
C THR A 65 7.87 -2.09 -1.22
N GLY A 66 6.80 -1.30 -1.17
CA GLY A 66 6.19 -0.94 0.11
C GLY A 66 7.10 0.05 0.84
N ASP A 67 6.98 0.08 2.17
CA ASP A 67 7.77 0.92 3.05
C ASP A 67 9.27 0.67 2.88
N ILE A 68 9.98 1.75 2.59
CA ILE A 68 11.42 1.76 2.41
C ILE A 68 12.02 2.85 3.28
N GLU A 69 13.15 2.53 3.91
CA GLU A 69 13.89 3.49 4.70
C GLU A 69 14.48 4.58 3.77
N PRO A 70 14.29 5.88 4.07
CA PRO A 70 14.72 6.97 3.17
C PRO A 70 16.24 7.00 2.88
N GLY A 71 17.06 6.61 3.85
CA GLY A 71 18.51 6.46 3.69
C GLY A 71 18.92 5.44 2.63
N VAL A 72 18.16 4.35 2.44
CA VAL A 72 18.37 3.40 1.33
C VAL A 72 18.19 4.10 -0.02
N LEU A 73 17.21 4.99 -0.16
CA LEU A 73 17.01 5.77 -1.38
C LEU A 73 18.23 6.66 -1.66
N LEU A 74 18.74 7.33 -0.63
CA LEU A 74 19.94 8.17 -0.74
C LEU A 74 21.18 7.35 -1.11
N PHE A 75 21.33 6.16 -0.51
CA PHE A 75 22.41 5.24 -0.83
C PHE A 75 22.36 4.78 -2.29
N LEU A 76 21.17 4.41 -2.80
CA LEU A 76 21.01 3.99 -4.19
C LEU A 76 21.35 5.11 -5.20
N LEU A 77 20.99 6.35 -4.88
CA LEU A 77 21.32 7.50 -5.72
C LEU A 77 22.82 7.83 -5.67
N ARG A 78 23.41 7.89 -4.48
CA ARG A 78 24.79 8.38 -4.28
C ARG A 78 25.84 7.31 -4.54
N GLU A 79 25.66 6.14 -3.97
CA GLU A 79 26.68 5.08 -3.96
C GLU A 79 26.48 4.06 -5.09
N LYS A 80 25.25 3.87 -5.56
CA LYS A 80 24.94 2.99 -6.70
C LYS A 80 24.73 3.75 -8.01
N GLY A 81 24.70 5.08 -7.97
CA GLY A 81 24.60 5.94 -9.15
C GLY A 81 23.30 5.76 -9.93
N LEU A 82 22.22 5.32 -9.28
CA LEU A 82 20.91 5.24 -9.94
C LEU A 82 20.45 6.64 -10.33
N THR A 83 19.87 6.78 -11.52
CA THR A 83 19.11 7.98 -11.87
C THR A 83 17.79 8.00 -11.10
N VAL A 84 17.16 9.18 -11.01
CA VAL A 84 15.86 9.34 -10.36
C VAL A 84 14.79 8.47 -11.06
N GLU A 85 14.84 8.37 -12.38
CA GLU A 85 13.91 7.58 -13.19
C GLU A 85 14.12 6.07 -12.98
N ALA A 86 15.38 5.64 -12.87
CA ALA A 86 15.73 4.26 -12.56
C ALA A 86 15.28 3.89 -11.14
N LEU A 87 15.44 4.80 -10.18
CA LEU A 87 14.96 4.61 -8.82
C LEU A 87 13.44 4.52 -8.75
N ALA A 88 12.71 5.41 -9.43
CA ALA A 88 11.25 5.36 -9.51
C ALA A 88 10.76 4.05 -10.12
N THR A 89 11.38 3.61 -11.22
CA THR A 89 11.09 2.31 -11.84
C THR A 89 11.35 1.15 -10.87
N THR A 90 12.44 1.23 -10.11
CA THR A 90 12.78 0.21 -9.10
C THR A 90 11.70 0.15 -8.02
N ILE A 91 11.27 1.29 -7.50
CA ILE A 91 10.27 1.38 -6.43
C ILE A 91 8.93 0.81 -6.87
N ASP A 92 8.47 1.13 -8.08
CA ASP A 92 7.11 0.80 -8.51
C ASP A 92 6.97 -0.53 -9.29
N HIS A 93 8.02 -0.96 -9.98
CA HIS A 93 7.91 -2.03 -10.99
C HIS A 93 8.92 -3.15 -10.85
N ALA A 94 10.05 -2.95 -10.16
CA ALA A 94 11.12 -3.94 -10.10
C ALA A 94 11.48 -4.39 -8.67
N SER A 95 10.60 -4.17 -7.70
CA SER A 95 10.79 -4.54 -6.29
C SER A 95 9.71 -5.51 -5.81
N GLY A 96 9.44 -5.51 -4.50
CA GLY A 96 8.41 -6.35 -3.90
C GLY A 96 8.73 -7.84 -4.00
N MET A 97 7.69 -8.66 -4.11
CA MET A 97 7.83 -10.11 -4.29
C MET A 97 8.66 -10.48 -5.53
N THR A 98 8.59 -9.65 -6.59
CA THR A 98 9.38 -9.83 -7.81
C THR A 98 10.88 -9.58 -7.59
N GLY A 99 11.23 -8.65 -6.71
CA GLY A 99 12.62 -8.44 -6.28
C GLY A 99 13.10 -9.56 -5.37
N ILE A 100 12.32 -9.91 -4.35
CA ILE A 100 12.69 -10.94 -3.35
C ILE A 100 12.94 -12.29 -4.02
N ARG A 101 12.05 -12.76 -4.90
CA ARG A 101 12.20 -14.06 -5.58
C ARG A 101 13.46 -14.20 -6.45
N ARG A 102 14.17 -13.09 -6.74
CA ARG A 102 15.43 -13.10 -7.50
C ARG A 102 16.67 -13.19 -6.60
N VAL A 103 16.49 -13.04 -5.29
CA VAL A 103 17.56 -13.04 -4.28
C VAL A 103 17.68 -14.41 -3.59
N TRP A 104 16.70 -15.31 -3.79
CA TRP A 104 16.68 -16.69 -3.33
C TRP A 104 16.79 -17.65 -4.52
#